data_AF-A0A6N2YZP1-F1
#
_entry.id   AF-A0A6N2YZP1-F1
#
_cell.length_a   1.000
_cell.length_b   1.000
_cell.length_c   1.000
_cell.angle_alpha   90.00
_cell.angle_beta   90.00
_cell.angle_gamma   90.00
#
_symmetry.space_group_name_H-M   'P 1'
#
loop_
_entity.id
_entity.type
_entity.pdbx_description
1 polymer ?
#
loop_
_entity_poly.entity_id
_entity_poly.type
_entity_poly.pdbx_seq_one_letter_code
_entity_poly.pdbx_strand_id
1 'polypeptide(L)'
;MNFGKRIKRFRINQGLTQEQFGELFGVSKAVVNNWEHNRNFPNKPNLKRVADYMGVTPDDLVINTFDCEVWINFGEEELPKLLGAFRYRPEAELFIEFLKEGNYHKYAKDFEIKEI
;
A
#
# COMPACT_ATOMS: atom_id res chain seq x y z
N MET A 1 -0.94 4.67 -0.19
CA MET A 1 -0.93 3.65 0.90
C MET A 1 0.06 4.08 1.98
N ASN A 2 -0.41 4.25 3.21
CA ASN A 2 0.42 4.80 4.30
C ASN A 2 1.30 3.79 5.03
N PHE A 3 2.26 4.30 5.81
CA PHE A 3 3.23 3.54 6.61
C PHE A 3 2.59 2.37 7.36
N GLY A 4 1.56 2.62 8.18
CA GLY A 4 0.94 1.58 9.00
C GLY A 4 0.32 0.46 8.17
N LYS A 5 -0.34 0.80 7.05
CA LYS A 5 -0.89 -0.20 6.12
C LYS A 5 0.21 -1.04 5.48
N ARG A 6 1.38 -0.47 5.15
CA ARG A 6 2.53 -1.21 4.60
C ARG A 6 3.06 -2.25 5.59
N ILE A 7 3.30 -1.82 6.83
CA ILE A 7 3.77 -2.70 7.91
C ILE A 7 2.81 -3.86 8.08
N LYS A 8 1.51 -3.56 8.20
CA LYS A 8 0.47 -4.58 8.38
C LYS A 8 0.44 -5.57 7.22
N ARG A 9 0.45 -5.07 5.99
CA ARG A 9 0.41 -5.91 4.78
C ARG A 9 1.64 -6.82 4.70
N PHE A 10 2.83 -6.25 4.91
CA PHE A 10 4.07 -7.00 4.90
C PHE A 10 4.06 -8.10 5.97
N ARG A 11 3.70 -7.75 7.21
CA ARG A 11 3.61 -8.72 8.31
C ARG A 11 2.66 -9.89 8.00
N ILE A 12 1.47 -9.59 7.48
CA ILE A 12 0.47 -10.61 7.13
C ILE A 12 0.99 -11.51 6.01
N ASN A 13 1.65 -10.94 5.00
CA ASN A 13 2.24 -11.72 3.90
C ASN A 13 3.36 -12.68 4.38
N GLN A 14 4.01 -12.36 5.49
CA GLN A 14 4.97 -13.25 6.16
C GLN A 14 4.31 -14.27 7.10
N GLY A 15 2.98 -14.25 7.25
CA GLY A 15 2.25 -15.16 8.15
C GLY A 15 2.46 -14.88 9.63
N LEU A 16 2.94 -13.69 10.01
CA LEU A 16 3.31 -13.37 11.38
C LEU A 16 2.16 -12.69 12.16
N THR A 17 2.02 -13.02 13.44
CA THR A 17 1.20 -12.24 14.38
C THR A 17 1.88 -10.90 14.74
N GLN A 18 1.13 -9.95 15.31
CA GLN A 18 1.73 -8.68 15.78
C GLN A 18 2.77 -8.91 16.88
N GLU A 19 2.54 -9.90 17.74
CA GLU A 19 3.48 -10.38 18.75
C GLU A 19 4.79 -10.85 18.10
N GLN A 20 4.72 -11.82 17.17
CA GLN A 20 5.88 -12.38 16.49
C GLN A 20 6.68 -11.33 15.72
N PHE A 21 5.98 -10.40 15.05
CA PHE A 21 6.65 -9.30 14.36
C PHE A 21 7.36 -8.34 15.33
N GLY A 22 6.75 -8.09 16.50
CA GLY A 22 7.36 -7.25 17.54
C GLY A 22 8.64 -7.85 18.10
N GLU A 23 8.68 -9.17 18.27
CA GLU A 23 9.86 -9.92 18.74
C GLU A 23 11.09 -9.70 17.84
N LEU A 24 10.91 -9.63 16.51
CA LEU A 24 12.00 -9.36 15.55
C LEU A 24 12.73 -8.02 15.80
N PHE A 25 12.02 -7.05 16.37
CA PHE A 25 12.53 -5.69 16.61
C PHE A 25 12.66 -5.36 18.11
N GLY A 26 12.38 -6.32 19.00
CA GLY A 26 12.42 -6.11 20.45
C GLY A 26 11.37 -5.11 20.95
N VAL A 27 10.18 -5.10 20.34
CA VAL A 27 9.06 -4.23 20.71
C VAL A 27 7.81 -5.04 21.06
N SER A 28 6.90 -4.47 21.85
CA SER A 28 5.67 -5.16 22.22
C SER A 28 4.65 -5.19 21.07
N LYS A 29 3.71 -6.13 21.12
CA LYS A 29 2.52 -6.16 20.25
C LYS A 29 1.80 -4.82 20.20
N ALA A 30 1.66 -4.13 21.33
CA ALA A 30 1.00 -2.84 21.41
C ALA A 30 1.72 -1.77 20.58
N VAL A 31 3.05 -1.80 20.54
CA VAL A 31 3.87 -0.91 19.69
C VAL A 31 3.64 -1.22 18.22
N VAL A 32 3.68 -2.49 17.81
CA VAL A 32 3.38 -2.90 16.43
C VAL A 32 1.97 -2.48 16.02
N ASN A 33 0.98 -2.68 16.91
CA ASN A 33 -0.38 -2.24 16.67
C ASN A 33 -0.46 -0.72 16.47
N ASN A 34 0.26 0.07 17.26
CA ASN A 34 0.30 1.52 17.09
C ASN A 34 0.95 1.93 15.76
N TRP A 35 2.02 1.25 15.33
CA TRP A 35 2.63 1.43 14.01
C TRP A 35 1.63 1.16 12.88
N GLU A 36 0.95 0.02 12.93
CA GLU A 36 -0.02 -0.40 11.89
C GLU A 36 -1.23 0.53 11.76
N HIS A 37 -1.56 1.25 12.83
CA HIS A 37 -2.66 2.22 12.87
C HIS A 37 -2.18 3.68 12.76
N ASN A 38 -0.90 3.91 12.44
CA ASN A 38 -0.28 5.24 12.34
C ASN A 38 -0.44 6.10 13.61
N ARG A 39 -0.55 5.49 14.80
CA ARG A 39 -0.64 6.22 16.08
C ARG A 39 0.72 6.74 16.53
N ASN A 40 1.78 6.04 16.18
CA ASN A 40 3.17 6.49 16.31
C ASN A 40 4.04 5.84 15.23
N PHE A 41 5.25 6.37 15.06
CA PHE A 41 6.26 5.80 14.17
C PHE A 41 7.38 5.12 14.97
N PRO A 42 8.09 4.15 14.38
CA PRO A 42 9.32 3.64 14.97
C PRO A 42 10.35 4.78 15.13
N ASN A 43 11.20 4.68 16.16
CA ASN A 43 12.37 5.56 16.24
C ASN A 43 13.35 5.27 15.08
N LYS A 44 14.33 6.16 14.85
CA LYS A 44 15.29 6.02 13.74
C LYS A 44 15.96 4.62 13.67
N PRO A 45 16.45 4.03 14.78
CA PRO A 45 17.01 2.68 14.76
C PRO A 45 16.01 1.61 14.31
N ASN A 46 14.81 1.59 14.88
CA ASN A 46 13.80 0.59 14.53
C ASN A 46 13.26 0.81 13.12
N LEU A 47 13.10 2.06 12.68
CA LEU A 47 12.68 2.38 11.33
C LEU A 47 13.66 1.80 10.30
N LYS A 48 14.97 1.98 10.53
CA LYS A 48 16.01 1.38 9.71
C LYS A 48 15.92 -0.15 9.71
N ARG A 49 15.83 -0.78 10.88
CA ARG A 49 15.75 -2.25 10.99
C ARG A 49 14.53 -2.82 10.27
N VAL A 50 13.38 -2.16 10.40
CA VAL A 50 12.14 -2.59 9.74
C VAL A 50 12.28 -2.42 8.22
N ALA A 51 12.82 -1.29 7.75
CA ALA A 51 13.06 -1.06 6.33
C ALA A 51 14.03 -2.08 5.73
N ASP A 52 15.14 -2.37 6.43
CA ASP A 52 16.11 -3.40 6.05
C ASP A 52 15.45 -4.79 5.96
N TYR A 53 14.59 -5.14 6.94
CA TYR A 53 13.85 -6.42 6.94
C TYR A 53 12.84 -6.52 5.78
N MET A 54 12.26 -5.38 5.38
CA MET A 54 11.33 -5.28 4.26
C MET A 54 12.01 -5.15 2.90
N GLY A 55 13.34 -4.99 2.85
CA GLY A 55 14.08 -4.76 1.60
C GLY A 55 13.80 -3.41 0.94
N VAL A 56 13.44 -2.39 1.73
CA VAL A 56 13.14 -1.02 1.24
C VAL A 56 14.01 0.01 1.98
N THR A 57 14.04 1.26 1.50
CA THR A 57 14.69 2.34 2.27
C THR A 57 13.77 2.84 3.39
N PRO A 58 14.31 3.44 4.47
CA PRO A 58 13.49 4.11 5.49
C PRO A 58 12.53 5.13 4.88
N ASP A 59 13.00 5.89 3.89
CA ASP A 59 12.20 6.89 3.18
C ASP A 59 11.05 6.24 2.42
N ASP A 60 11.27 5.17 1.66
CA ASP A 60 10.21 4.42 0.97
C ASP A 60 9.16 3.83 1.91
N LEU A 61 9.56 3.56 3.16
CA LEU A 61 8.69 3.02 4.19
C LEU A 61 7.79 4.12 4.80
N VAL A 62 8.33 5.31 5.06
CA VAL A 62 7.57 6.44 5.64
C VAL A 62 6.84 7.30 4.61
N ILE A 63 7.33 7.38 3.38
CA ILE A 63 6.63 8.09 2.31
C ILE A 63 5.30 7.37 2.08
N ASN A 64 4.21 8.15 2.06
CA ASN A 64 2.96 7.70 1.48
C ASN A 64 3.22 7.50 -0.02
N THR A 65 3.74 6.34 -0.41
CA THR A 65 3.82 6.02 -1.83
C THR A 65 2.42 5.64 -2.28
N PHE A 66 2.08 6.18 -3.44
CA PHE A 66 0.78 6.21 -4.06
C PHE A 66 -0.07 7.38 -3.55
N ASP A 67 -0.07 8.46 -4.34
CA ASP A 67 -1.01 9.57 -4.19
C ASP A 67 -2.37 9.18 -4.79
N CYS A 68 -2.40 8.12 -5.61
CA CYS A 68 -3.65 7.59 -6.14
C CYS A 68 -3.63 6.09 -6.49
N GLU A 69 -4.81 5.49 -6.52
CA GLU A 69 -5.09 4.14 -7.01
C GLU A 69 -6.00 4.22 -8.22
N VAL A 70 -5.73 3.40 -9.23
CA VAL A 70 -6.62 3.18 -10.38
C VAL A 70 -7.42 1.91 -10.12
N TRP A 71 -8.72 2.07 -10.08
CA TRP A 71 -9.70 1.01 -9.92
C TRP A 71 -10.48 0.82 -11.22
N ILE A 72 -10.87 -0.43 -11.50
CA ILE A 72 -11.69 -0.80 -12.65
C ILE A 72 -13.05 -1.28 -12.16
N ASN A 73 -14.12 -0.77 -12.76
CA ASN A 73 -15.49 -1.17 -12.45
C ASN A 73 -16.06 -1.98 -13.62
N PHE A 74 -16.78 -3.06 -13.32
CA PHE A 74 -17.34 -3.98 -14.32
C PHE A 74 -18.86 -3.85 -14.49
N GLY A 75 -19.56 -3.17 -13.57
CA GLY A 75 -21.03 -3.08 -13.58
C GLY A 75 -21.60 -3.06 -12.16
N GLU A 76 -22.93 -3.01 -12.04
CA GLU A 76 -23.63 -3.01 -10.74
C GLU A 76 -23.56 -4.37 -10.02
N GLU A 77 -23.30 -5.45 -10.76
CA GLU A 77 -23.26 -6.83 -10.23
C GLU A 77 -21.85 -7.26 -9.78
N GLU A 78 -20.81 -6.47 -10.07
CA GLU A 78 -19.42 -6.84 -9.81
C GLU A 78 -18.68 -5.82 -8.93
N LEU A 79 -17.88 -6.33 -7.99
CA LEU A 79 -17.05 -5.48 -7.13
C LEU A 79 -15.91 -4.83 -7.94
N PRO A 80 -15.60 -3.54 -7.68
CA PRO A 80 -14.43 -2.87 -8.25
C PRO A 80 -13.13 -3.63 -7.94
N LYS A 81 -12.21 -3.67 -8.90
CA LYS A 81 -10.89 -4.29 -8.72
C LYS A 81 -9.79 -3.24 -8.81
N LEU A 82 -8.77 -3.34 -7.94
CA LEU A 82 -7.59 -2.50 -8.02
C LEU A 82 -6.75 -2.92 -9.22
N LEU A 83 -6.46 -1.98 -10.11
CA LEU A 83 -5.69 -2.24 -11.33
C LEU A 83 -4.24 -1.75 -11.21
N GLY A 84 -4.01 -0.65 -10.50
CA GLY A 84 -2.67 -0.10 -10.28
C GLY A 84 -2.63 0.96 -9.19
N ALA A 85 -1.45 1.24 -8.67
CA ALA A 85 -1.21 2.29 -7.68
C ALA A 85 -0.07 3.19 -8.14
N PHE A 86 -0.27 4.50 -8.11
CA PHE A 86 0.57 5.48 -8.81
C PHE A 86 1.00 6.59 -7.87
N ARG A 87 2.27 7.00 -7.97
CA ARG A 87 2.80 8.05 -7.12
C ARG A 87 2.22 9.41 -7.49
N TYR A 88 1.95 9.68 -8.75
CA TYR A 88 1.36 10.95 -9.18
C TYR A 88 0.13 10.71 -10.06
N ARG A 89 -0.88 11.56 -9.91
CA ARG A 89 -2.13 11.50 -10.70
C ARG A 89 -1.89 11.51 -12.22
N PRO A 90 -0.94 12.29 -12.77
CA PRO A 90 -0.65 12.23 -14.20
C PRO A 90 -0.22 10.84 -14.69
N GLU A 91 0.49 10.04 -13.87
CA GLU A 91 0.85 8.67 -14.28
C GLU A 91 -0.35 7.73 -14.29
N ALA A 92 -1.25 7.88 -13.31
CA ALA A 92 -2.51 7.14 -13.28
C ALA A 92 -3.38 7.47 -14.51
N GLU A 93 -3.45 8.75 -14.89
CA GLU A 93 -4.17 9.21 -16.07
C GLU A 93 -3.56 8.63 -17.36
N LEU A 94 -2.24 8.72 -17.53
CA LEU A 94 -1.53 8.13 -18.67
C LEU A 94 -1.75 6.62 -18.77
N PHE A 95 -1.76 5.92 -17.63
CA PHE A 95 -2.03 4.49 -17.59
C PHE A 95 -3.47 4.16 -18.04
N ILE A 96 -4.47 4.95 -17.64
CA ILE A 96 -5.85 4.79 -18.09
C ILE A 96 -5.97 5.03 -19.60
N GLU A 97 -5.31 6.05 -20.15
CA GLU A 97 -5.33 6.32 -21.59
C GLU A 97 -4.70 5.17 -22.38
N PHE A 98 -3.56 4.64 -21.93
CA PHE A 98 -2.95 3.44 -22.51
C PHE A 98 -3.93 2.23 -22.55
N LEU A 99 -4.69 2.01 -21.48
CA LEU A 99 -5.68 0.92 -21.43
C LEU A 99 -6.85 1.14 -22.39
N LYS A 100 -7.30 2.38 -22.56
CA LYS A 100 -8.36 2.72 -23.52
C LYS A 100 -7.90 2.47 -24.95
N GLU A 101 -6.69 2.89 -25.31
CA GLU A 101 -6.08 2.65 -26.62
C GLU A 101 -5.93 1.15 -26.92
N GLY A 102 -5.55 0.35 -25.90
CA GLY A 102 -5.40 -1.10 -26.00
C GLY A 102 -6.71 -1.91 -26.09
N ASN A 103 -7.88 -1.27 -26.27
CA ASN A 103 -9.21 -1.89 -26.23
C ASN A 103 -9.59 -2.57 -24.89
N TYR A 104 -8.88 -2.28 -23.80
CA TYR A 104 -9.19 -2.86 -22.48
C TYR A 104 -10.54 -2.37 -21.93
N HIS A 105 -10.99 -1.20 -22.40
CA HIS A 105 -12.30 -0.61 -22.11
C HIS A 105 -13.50 -1.50 -22.54
N LYS A 106 -13.31 -2.51 -23.39
CA LYS A 106 -14.39 -3.45 -23.78
C LYS A 106 -14.81 -4.39 -22.65
N TYR A 107 -13.97 -4.52 -21.63
CA TYR A 107 -14.19 -5.39 -20.49
C TYR A 107 -14.47 -4.61 -19.20
N ALA A 108 -14.69 -3.29 -19.28
CA ALA A 108 -14.90 -2.44 -18.12
C ALA A 108 -16.00 -1.41 -18.39
N LYS A 109 -16.80 -1.10 -17.36
CA LYS A 109 -17.78 -0.02 -17.39
C LYS A 109 -17.08 1.34 -17.36
N ASP A 110 -16.14 1.51 -16.44
CA ASP A 110 -15.29 2.70 -16.31
C ASP A 110 -14.04 2.43 -15.44
N PHE A 111 -13.17 3.43 -15.36
CA PHE A 111 -12.00 3.47 -14.49
C PHE A 111 -12.14 4.64 -13.51
N GLU A 112 -11.73 4.44 -12.28
CA GLU A 112 -11.80 5.45 -11.20
C GLU A 112 -10.41 5.66 -10.60
N ILE A 113 -9.99 6.92 -10.50
CA ILE A 113 -8.77 7.30 -9.75
C ILE A 113 -9.19 7.72 -8.34
N LYS A 114 -8.65 7.06 -7.31
CA LYS A 114 -8.88 7.40 -5.89
C LYS A 114 -7.62 7.92 -5.26
N GLU A 115 -7.66 9.13 -4.69
CA GLU A 115 -6.55 9.65 -3.87
C GLU A 115 -6.50 8.94 -2.51
N ILE A 116 -5.30 8.75 -1.96
CA ILE A 116 -5.04 7.85 -0.80
C ILE A 116 -4.01 8.35 0.20
#